data_AF-A0AA40SUY9-F1
#
_entry.id   AF-A0AA40SUY9-F1
#
_cell.length_a   1.000
_cell.length_b   1.000
_cell.length_c   1.000
_cell.angle_alpha   90.00
_cell.angle_beta   90.00
_cell.angle_gamma   90.00
#
_symmetry.space_group_name_H-M   'P 1'
#
loop_
_entity.id
_entity.type
_entity.pdbx_description
1 polymer ?
#
loop_
_entity_poly.entity_id
_entity_poly.type
_entity_poly.pdbx_seq_one_letter_code
_entity_poly.pdbx_strand_id
1 'polypeptide(L)'
;MVLSAISDDDDDDDDDDDDNDGSGDGDDDEDDDEKIIGNFTTIDPDQDDEHTYSLVAGSGDTDNDAFIIEGNSLKIKSSLSKSTYNIRVRTTDLGGLSFEKELAVNINEFGFFTSTQVTTIFQLTNITNNVFSVKSKIKGGKAKLSIKIKSSISKEINELCVFAVDDEQGTINGIAPGAEGYTLVALQRSKVIFSSIANLPNGFNPADLKNILEFNSDTKLRFFMVSNSTTQAVLSGKTSFSNVQFSSATNANTEEDGFSINFQNLVVNIQATAQEISLGTGLQGKYQGELIDLREVKTKVKADCVVNREAVFNNFVGFYEVADESGGIDTNDDGVADIFVGQTGYAQAAVRGRVVGIDLTVNNQGTANFTGSFEPGSIFAPFIIVNGKPDAIVDSNLSNDPAIYFTFLGANTDKAAHIRLLGNNTFGFEDLPSGGDNDYNDVIVRLNLSIAVEV
;
A
#
# COMPACT_ATOMS: atom_id res chain seq x y z
N MET A 1 -6.03 15.72 -16.67
CA MET A 1 -6.37 15.41 -18.07
C MET A 1 -6.43 13.91 -18.32
N VAL A 2 -7.56 13.46 -18.85
CA VAL A 2 -7.92 12.09 -19.25
C VAL A 2 -8.63 12.18 -20.61
N LEU A 3 -8.51 11.16 -21.46
CA LEU A 3 -9.27 11.00 -22.71
C LEU A 3 -10.19 9.77 -22.56
N SER A 4 -11.49 9.95 -22.77
CA SER A 4 -12.52 8.91 -22.63
C SER A 4 -13.14 8.59 -23.99
N ALA A 5 -13.23 7.31 -24.37
CA ALA A 5 -13.91 6.91 -25.59
C ALA A 5 -15.41 7.25 -25.54
N ILE A 6 -16.03 7.45 -26.70
CA ILE A 6 -17.48 7.52 -26.84
C ILE A 6 -18.00 6.08 -26.91
N SER A 7 -19.00 5.73 -26.09
CA SER A 7 -19.67 4.43 -26.16
C SER A 7 -20.73 4.45 -27.26
N ASP A 8 -20.69 3.48 -28.17
CA ASP A 8 -21.69 3.33 -29.25
C ASP A 8 -23.03 2.73 -28.76
N ASP A 9 -23.37 2.88 -27.48
CA ASP A 9 -24.62 2.33 -26.90
C ASP A 9 -25.85 3.24 -27.12
N ASP A 10 -25.77 4.27 -27.96
CA ASP A 10 -26.89 5.17 -28.27
C ASP A 10 -27.49 4.97 -29.69
N ASP A 11 -27.00 4.00 -30.48
CA ASP A 11 -27.74 3.52 -31.65
C ASP A 11 -28.74 2.43 -31.21
N ASP A 12 -29.70 2.83 -30.38
CA ASP A 12 -30.89 2.02 -30.13
C ASP A 12 -31.65 1.86 -31.46
N ASP A 13 -31.78 0.60 -31.86
CA ASP A 13 -32.61 0.09 -32.94
C ASP A 13 -34.05 0.66 -32.86
N ASP A 14 -34.36 1.70 -33.63
CA ASP A 14 -35.72 1.95 -34.10
C ASP A 14 -35.95 1.13 -35.39
N ASP A 15 -36.00 -0.20 -35.21
CA ASP A 15 -36.69 -1.11 -36.14
C ASP A 15 -38.20 -0.89 -35.96
N ASP A 16 -38.77 0.09 -36.67
CA ASP A 16 -40.19 0.12 -36.99
C ASP A 16 -40.36 -0.23 -38.49
N ASP A 17 -40.87 -1.45 -38.69
CA ASP A 17 -41.19 -2.07 -39.97
C ASP A 17 -42.08 -1.21 -40.90
N ASP A 18 -41.76 -1.32 -42.19
CA ASP A 18 -42.64 -1.32 -43.36
C ASP A 18 -43.60 -0.13 -43.59
N ASP A 19 -43.27 0.70 -44.59
CA ASP A 19 -44.08 0.76 -45.82
C ASP A 19 -43.48 1.66 -46.93
N ASN A 20 -43.34 1.05 -48.11
CA ASN A 20 -43.78 1.59 -49.41
C ASN A 20 -42.85 2.47 -50.30
N ASP A 21 -42.56 1.90 -51.48
CA ASP A 21 -42.52 2.50 -52.85
C ASP A 21 -41.35 3.41 -53.27
N GLY A 22 -40.49 2.85 -54.13
CA GLY A 22 -40.39 3.34 -55.51
C GLY A 22 -39.28 4.33 -55.87
N SER A 23 -38.33 3.83 -56.68
CA SER A 23 -37.55 4.52 -57.72
C SER A 23 -36.83 5.84 -57.40
N GLY A 24 -35.50 5.85 -57.62
CA GLY A 24 -34.82 7.08 -57.99
C GLY A 24 -33.32 7.04 -57.78
N ASP A 25 -32.62 7.05 -58.90
CA ASP A 25 -31.19 7.32 -59.09
C ASP A 25 -30.58 8.39 -58.17
N GLY A 26 -29.29 8.23 -57.88
CA GLY A 26 -28.32 9.31 -58.07
C GLY A 26 -27.69 9.92 -56.82
N ASP A 27 -26.38 9.71 -56.75
CA ASP A 27 -25.34 10.61 -56.26
C ASP A 27 -25.19 10.83 -54.74
N ASP A 28 -24.06 10.32 -54.25
CA ASP A 28 -23.12 10.94 -53.32
C ASP A 28 -23.68 11.95 -52.32
N ASP A 29 -23.73 11.56 -51.05
CA ASP A 29 -23.32 12.45 -49.97
C ASP A 29 -22.26 11.74 -49.14
N GLU A 30 -21.03 12.26 -49.29
CA GLU A 30 -19.88 12.02 -48.44
C GLU A 30 -20.22 12.48 -47.01
N ASP A 31 -20.68 11.58 -46.15
CA ASP A 31 -20.43 11.74 -44.73
C ASP A 31 -19.01 11.23 -44.47
N ASP A 32 -18.05 12.12 -44.73
CA ASP A 32 -16.66 12.05 -44.26
C ASP A 32 -16.71 12.16 -42.72
N ASP A 33 -17.22 11.11 -42.09
CA ASP A 33 -17.30 10.97 -40.64
C ASP A 33 -15.87 10.96 -40.11
N GLU A 34 -15.39 12.13 -39.71
CA GLU A 34 -14.22 12.26 -38.85
C GLU A 34 -14.47 11.45 -37.59
N LYS A 35 -14.05 10.18 -37.61
CA LYS A 35 -14.33 9.22 -36.55
C LYS A 35 -13.79 9.75 -35.23
N ILE A 36 -14.71 10.14 -34.35
CA ILE A 36 -14.38 10.65 -33.03
C ILE A 36 -13.78 9.51 -32.22
N ILE A 37 -12.64 9.80 -31.58
CA ILE A 37 -11.87 8.84 -30.78
C ILE A 37 -12.36 8.87 -29.33
N GLY A 38 -12.66 10.06 -28.84
CA GLY A 38 -13.01 10.27 -27.45
C GLY A 38 -12.98 11.73 -27.03
N ASN A 39 -13.45 12.00 -25.81
CA ASN A 39 -13.53 13.32 -25.22
C ASN A 39 -12.53 13.48 -24.07
N PHE A 40 -11.87 14.63 -24.01
CA PHE A 40 -10.98 15.01 -22.93
C PHE A 40 -11.74 15.55 -21.72
N THR A 41 -11.24 15.21 -20.54
CA THR A 41 -11.65 15.80 -19.25
C THR A 41 -10.41 16.14 -18.42
N THR A 42 -10.47 17.21 -17.63
CA THR A 42 -9.43 17.61 -16.68
C THR A 42 -10.07 17.81 -15.32
N ILE A 43 -9.43 17.27 -14.28
CA ILE A 43 -9.80 17.52 -12.89
C ILE A 43 -8.91 18.67 -12.43
N ASP A 44 -9.54 19.78 -12.08
CA ASP A 44 -8.90 20.97 -11.51
C ASP A 44 -9.45 21.24 -10.09
N PRO A 45 -8.62 21.68 -9.12
CA PRO A 45 -9.08 22.04 -7.78
C PRO A 45 -10.07 23.22 -7.71
N ASP A 46 -10.12 24.10 -8.70
CA ASP A 46 -11.05 25.23 -8.75
C ASP A 46 -12.49 24.75 -9.12
N GLN A 47 -13.51 25.30 -8.46
CA GLN A 47 -14.92 24.90 -8.70
C GLN A 47 -15.46 25.52 -9.99
N ASP A 48 -16.09 24.67 -10.83
CA ASP A 48 -16.79 24.98 -12.09
C ASP A 48 -15.90 25.47 -13.27
N ASP A 49 -14.86 24.70 -13.64
CA ASP A 49 -14.00 25.04 -14.78
C ASP A 49 -14.31 24.30 -16.09
N GLU A 50 -14.56 25.08 -17.14
CA GLU A 50 -14.46 24.65 -18.54
C GLU A 50 -12.98 24.65 -18.98
N HIS A 51 -12.57 23.62 -19.71
CA HIS A 51 -11.19 23.46 -20.15
C HIS A 51 -11.09 23.40 -21.67
N THR A 52 -10.05 24.04 -22.22
CA THR A 52 -9.71 23.96 -23.64
C THR A 52 -8.55 22.98 -23.87
N TYR A 53 -8.56 22.30 -25.03
CA TYR A 53 -7.59 21.26 -25.35
C TYR A 53 -6.90 21.55 -26.69
N SER A 54 -5.59 21.27 -26.78
CA SER A 54 -4.83 21.44 -28.02
C SER A 54 -3.67 20.45 -28.11
N LEU A 55 -3.31 20.06 -29.34
CA LEU A 55 -2.08 19.33 -29.63
C LEU A 55 -0.90 20.31 -29.62
N VAL A 56 0.17 19.95 -28.93
CA VAL A 56 1.36 20.81 -28.77
C VAL A 56 2.63 20.05 -29.09
N ALA A 57 3.63 20.77 -29.62
CA ALA A 57 4.94 20.18 -29.92
C ALA A 57 5.74 19.90 -28.63
N GLY A 58 6.62 18.89 -28.65
CA GLY A 58 7.49 18.51 -27.54
C GLY A 58 7.68 17.00 -27.41
N SER A 59 8.38 16.54 -26.37
CA SER A 59 8.54 15.09 -26.14
C SER A 59 7.17 14.39 -26.08
N GLY A 60 6.99 13.37 -26.92
CA GLY A 60 5.74 12.61 -27.02
C GLY A 60 4.76 13.09 -28.10
N ASP A 61 5.16 14.04 -28.96
CA ASP A 61 4.31 14.61 -30.05
C ASP A 61 4.41 13.88 -31.39
N THR A 62 5.13 12.75 -31.42
CA THR A 62 5.53 12.02 -32.65
C THR A 62 4.38 11.80 -33.63
N ASP A 63 3.16 11.62 -33.12
CA ASP A 63 1.98 11.30 -33.90
C ASP A 63 0.88 12.37 -33.87
N ASN A 64 1.17 13.58 -33.39
CA ASN A 64 0.17 14.67 -33.35
C ASN A 64 -0.49 14.92 -34.71
N ASP A 65 0.26 14.80 -35.81
CA ASP A 65 -0.24 15.06 -37.16
C ASP A 65 -1.35 14.10 -37.62
N ALA A 66 -1.49 12.94 -36.97
CA ALA A 66 -2.54 11.97 -37.28
C ALA A 66 -3.92 12.36 -36.73
N PHE A 67 -3.99 13.38 -35.86
CA PHE A 67 -5.19 13.74 -35.13
C PHE A 67 -5.52 15.24 -35.20
N ILE A 68 -6.77 15.55 -34.87
CA ILE A 68 -7.25 16.91 -34.61
C ILE A 68 -8.04 16.90 -33.30
N ILE A 69 -8.01 18.04 -32.58
CA ILE A 69 -8.85 18.25 -31.41
C ILE A 69 -9.86 19.33 -31.75
N GLU A 70 -11.14 19.01 -31.63
CA GLU A 70 -12.25 19.95 -31.80
C GLU A 70 -13.07 20.01 -30.51
N GLY A 71 -13.12 21.18 -29.87
CA GLY A 71 -13.69 21.31 -28.53
C GLY A 71 -12.89 20.48 -27.52
N ASN A 72 -13.51 19.46 -26.94
CA ASN A 72 -12.85 18.45 -26.12
C ASN A 72 -12.73 17.10 -26.83
N SER A 73 -13.12 16.97 -28.10
CA SER A 73 -13.08 15.70 -28.83
C SER A 73 -11.76 15.53 -29.57
N LEU A 74 -11.10 14.37 -29.42
CA LEU A 74 -10.03 13.92 -30.28
C LEU A 74 -10.63 13.20 -31.49
N LYS A 75 -10.20 13.56 -32.69
CA LYS A 75 -10.66 12.97 -33.95
C LYS A 75 -9.51 12.52 -34.82
N ILE A 76 -9.78 11.54 -35.69
CA ILE A 76 -8.83 11.08 -36.71
C ILE A 76 -8.75 12.11 -37.83
N LYS A 77 -7.54 12.58 -38.14
CA LYS A 77 -7.30 13.52 -39.24
C LYS A 77 -6.91 12.82 -40.55
N SER A 78 -6.42 11.58 -40.47
CA SER A 78 -5.99 10.79 -41.63
C SER A 78 -6.02 9.29 -41.35
N SER A 79 -6.01 8.46 -42.40
CA SER A 79 -6.00 6.99 -42.28
C SER A 79 -4.92 6.50 -41.30
N LEU A 80 -5.34 5.73 -40.29
CA LEU A 80 -4.46 5.15 -39.28
C LEU A 80 -3.77 3.87 -39.81
N SER A 81 -2.46 3.76 -39.61
CA SER A 81 -1.62 2.60 -40.01
C SER A 81 -0.90 1.90 -38.85
N LYS A 82 -0.93 2.45 -37.62
CA LYS A 82 -0.29 1.91 -36.42
C LYS A 82 -1.33 1.40 -35.41
N SER A 83 -0.94 0.44 -34.58
CA SER A 83 -1.74 -0.03 -33.43
C SER A 83 -1.63 0.89 -32.20
N THR A 84 -0.63 1.78 -32.17
CA THR A 84 -0.41 2.74 -31.09
C THR A 84 0.18 4.03 -31.65
N TYR A 85 -0.29 5.17 -31.15
CA TYR A 85 0.20 6.52 -31.46
C TYR A 85 0.50 7.29 -30.18
N ASN A 86 1.52 8.13 -30.19
CA ASN A 86 1.84 9.03 -29.09
C ASN A 86 1.53 10.48 -29.47
N ILE A 87 0.64 11.10 -28.70
CA ILE A 87 0.27 12.51 -28.84
C ILE A 87 0.63 13.29 -27.59
N ARG A 88 0.90 14.58 -27.75
CA ARG A 88 1.11 15.51 -26.63
C ARG A 88 0.00 16.54 -26.60
N VAL A 89 -0.77 16.53 -25.52
CA VAL A 89 -1.96 17.36 -25.35
C VAL A 89 -1.73 18.37 -24.24
N ARG A 90 -2.17 19.61 -24.47
CA ARG A 90 -2.27 20.67 -23.46
C ARG A 90 -3.74 20.87 -23.08
N THR A 91 -4.02 20.98 -21.79
CA THR A 91 -5.29 21.49 -21.24
C THR A 91 -5.03 22.86 -20.65
N THR A 92 -5.93 23.81 -20.86
CA THR A 92 -5.86 25.16 -20.30
C THR A 92 -7.19 25.51 -19.65
N ASP A 93 -7.14 25.98 -18.40
CA ASP A 93 -8.30 26.48 -17.66
C ASP A 93 -8.72 27.88 -18.12
N LEU A 94 -9.81 28.41 -17.56
CA LEU A 94 -10.27 29.79 -17.84
C LEU A 94 -9.31 30.87 -17.30
N GLY A 95 -8.50 30.53 -16.30
CA GLY A 95 -7.45 31.38 -15.72
C GLY A 95 -6.18 31.50 -16.58
N GLY A 96 -6.05 30.67 -17.62
CA GLY A 96 -4.90 30.59 -18.51
C GLY A 96 -3.75 29.71 -17.99
N LEU A 97 -3.91 28.98 -16.90
CA LEU A 97 -2.94 27.98 -16.46
C LEU A 97 -3.07 26.73 -17.32
N SER A 98 -1.94 26.08 -17.58
CA SER A 98 -1.92 24.93 -18.49
C SER A 98 -1.12 23.75 -17.95
N PHE A 99 -1.57 22.56 -18.32
CA PHE A 99 -0.92 21.30 -18.06
C PHE A 99 -0.77 20.51 -19.36
N GLU A 100 0.42 19.95 -19.59
CA GLU A 100 0.73 19.15 -20.78
C GLU A 100 1.06 17.72 -20.42
N LYS A 101 0.58 16.77 -21.23
CA LYS A 101 0.82 15.35 -21.01
C LYS A 101 0.97 14.61 -22.33
N GLU A 102 1.92 13.69 -22.36
CA GLU A 102 2.01 12.66 -23.41
C GLU A 102 0.95 11.58 -23.15
N LEU A 103 0.20 11.25 -24.19
CA LEU A 103 -0.86 10.25 -24.19
C LEU A 103 -0.61 9.23 -25.29
N ALA A 104 -0.73 7.95 -24.95
CA ALA A 104 -0.71 6.86 -25.92
C ALA A 104 -2.14 6.51 -26.34
N VAL A 105 -2.44 6.61 -27.64
CA VAL A 105 -3.71 6.24 -28.28
C VAL A 105 -3.54 4.86 -28.91
N ASN A 106 -4.28 3.86 -28.44
CA ASN A 106 -4.21 2.50 -28.96
C ASN A 106 -5.40 2.22 -29.90
N ILE A 107 -5.11 1.64 -31.06
CA ILE A 107 -6.08 1.31 -32.13
C ILE A 107 -6.27 -0.21 -32.20
N ASN A 108 -7.51 -0.69 -32.24
CA ASN A 108 -7.83 -2.10 -32.49
C ASN A 108 -8.24 -2.35 -33.97
N GLU A 109 -8.36 -3.63 -34.35
CA GLU A 109 -8.59 -4.09 -35.73
C GLU A 109 -9.91 -3.61 -36.37
N PHE A 110 -10.85 -3.12 -35.55
CA PHE A 110 -12.15 -2.62 -35.99
C PHE A 110 -12.26 -1.08 -35.91
N GLY A 111 -11.16 -0.39 -35.59
CA GLY A 111 -11.16 1.06 -35.39
C GLY A 111 -12.02 1.52 -34.20
N PHE A 112 -12.38 0.61 -33.28
CA PHE A 112 -13.06 0.94 -32.03
C PHE A 112 -12.02 1.20 -30.93
N PHE A 113 -12.32 2.13 -30.04
CA PHE A 113 -11.46 2.45 -28.91
C PHE A 113 -12.04 1.77 -27.69
N THR A 114 -11.31 0.81 -27.11
CA THR A 114 -11.67 0.33 -25.79
C THR A 114 -11.42 1.45 -24.80
N SER A 115 -12.48 1.88 -24.11
CA SER A 115 -12.46 2.73 -22.92
C SER A 115 -11.14 2.61 -22.16
N THR A 116 -10.40 3.71 -22.03
CA THR A 116 -9.36 3.80 -21.00
C THR A 116 -9.99 4.33 -19.70
N GLN A 117 -11.00 3.63 -19.16
CA GLN A 117 -10.97 3.45 -17.73
C GLN A 117 -9.99 2.32 -17.42
N VAL A 118 -9.01 2.67 -16.60
CA VAL A 118 -7.93 1.81 -16.11
C VAL A 118 -6.97 1.38 -17.23
N THR A 119 -5.90 2.17 -17.42
CA THR A 119 -4.61 1.52 -17.74
C THR A 119 -4.31 0.63 -16.53
N THR A 120 -4.84 -0.59 -16.49
CA THR A 120 -4.44 -1.60 -15.51
C THR A 120 -3.00 -1.93 -15.89
N ILE A 121 -2.06 -1.05 -15.51
CA ILE A 121 -0.62 -1.32 -15.58
C ILE A 121 -0.28 -2.53 -14.75
N PHE A 122 -1.19 -2.94 -13.87
CA PHE A 122 -1.14 -4.18 -13.12
C PHE A 122 -2.37 -5.04 -13.40
N GLN A 123 -2.15 -6.33 -13.61
CA GLN A 123 -3.19 -7.34 -13.74
C GLN A 123 -3.04 -8.34 -12.61
N LEU A 124 -4.13 -8.56 -11.87
CA LEU A 124 -4.23 -9.62 -10.88
C LEU A 124 -4.96 -10.80 -11.51
N THR A 125 -4.42 -12.01 -11.39
CA THR A 125 -5.00 -13.22 -11.96
C THR A 125 -5.11 -14.28 -10.89
N ASN A 126 -6.28 -14.90 -10.81
CA ASN A 126 -6.50 -16.09 -9.99
C ASN A 126 -6.17 -17.32 -10.85
N ILE A 127 -5.10 -18.04 -10.52
CA ILE A 127 -4.60 -19.17 -11.32
C ILE A 127 -5.34 -20.46 -10.95
N THR A 128 -5.42 -20.78 -9.65
CA THR A 128 -5.95 -22.06 -9.14
C THR A 128 -6.89 -21.91 -7.93
N ASN A 129 -7.67 -20.82 -7.86
CA ASN A 129 -8.53 -20.44 -6.73
C ASN A 129 -7.81 -20.21 -5.39
N ASN A 130 -6.52 -20.54 -5.28
CA ASN A 130 -5.71 -20.35 -4.08
C ASN A 130 -4.26 -19.93 -4.37
N VAL A 131 -3.89 -19.78 -5.64
CA VAL A 131 -2.64 -19.17 -6.12
C VAL A 131 -3.01 -18.01 -7.04
N PHE A 132 -2.43 -16.85 -6.76
CA PHE A 132 -2.69 -15.60 -7.47
C PHE A 132 -1.40 -15.10 -8.10
N SER A 133 -1.46 -14.49 -9.29
CA SER A 133 -0.32 -13.74 -9.82
C SER A 133 -0.67 -12.27 -10.00
N VAL A 134 0.34 -11.43 -9.78
CA VAL A 134 0.24 -10.00 -10.08
C VAL A 134 1.29 -9.65 -11.13
N LYS A 135 0.83 -9.09 -12.25
CA LYS A 135 1.65 -8.79 -13.42
C LYS A 135 1.71 -7.31 -13.66
N SER A 136 2.91 -6.76 -13.91
CA SER A 136 3.05 -5.45 -14.53
C SER A 136 3.01 -5.56 -16.05
N LYS A 137 2.18 -4.73 -16.68
CA LYS A 137 2.15 -4.51 -18.13
C LYS A 137 3.31 -3.62 -18.59
N ILE A 138 4.03 -2.99 -17.65
CA ILE A 138 5.25 -2.23 -17.95
C ILE A 138 6.43 -3.20 -17.99
N LYS A 139 7.15 -3.25 -19.12
CA LYS A 139 8.31 -4.12 -19.29
C LYS A 139 9.39 -3.79 -18.25
N GLY A 140 9.77 -4.78 -17.44
CA GLY A 140 10.71 -4.60 -16.33
C GLY A 140 10.12 -3.91 -15.10
N GLY A 141 8.85 -3.52 -15.14
CA GLY A 141 8.12 -2.96 -14.01
C GLY A 141 7.81 -4.03 -12.96
N LYS A 142 7.75 -3.61 -11.71
CA LYS A 142 7.23 -4.41 -10.60
C LYS A 142 5.75 -4.17 -10.44
N ALA A 143 5.05 -5.19 -9.97
CA ALA A 143 3.60 -5.16 -9.78
C ALA A 143 3.23 -4.86 -8.33
N LYS A 144 2.14 -4.13 -8.12
CA LYS A 144 1.71 -3.69 -6.78
C LYS A 144 0.32 -4.21 -6.43
N LEU A 145 0.14 -4.61 -5.18
CA LEU A 145 -1.12 -5.04 -4.59
C LEU A 145 -1.54 -4.11 -3.45
N SER A 146 -2.81 -3.73 -3.42
CA SER A 146 -3.48 -3.14 -2.27
C SER A 146 -4.22 -4.24 -1.51
N ILE A 147 -4.03 -4.31 -0.20
CA ILE A 147 -4.74 -5.24 0.68
C ILE A 147 -5.51 -4.43 1.74
N LYS A 148 -6.83 -4.59 1.78
CA LYS A 148 -7.70 -3.88 2.73
C LYS A 148 -8.48 -4.87 3.58
N ILE A 149 -8.71 -4.51 4.84
CA ILE A 149 -9.67 -5.21 5.69
C ILE A 149 -11.07 -4.81 5.21
N LYS A 150 -11.82 -5.76 4.63
CA LYS A 150 -13.21 -5.57 4.19
C LYS A 150 -14.15 -5.64 5.39
N SER A 151 -13.89 -6.58 6.31
CA SER A 151 -14.55 -6.66 7.61
C SER A 151 -13.71 -7.46 8.60
N SER A 152 -13.85 -7.14 9.88
CA SER A 152 -13.33 -7.97 10.97
C SER A 152 -14.34 -7.95 12.12
N ILE A 153 -14.75 -9.14 12.56
CA ILE A 153 -15.54 -9.33 13.78
C ILE A 153 -14.77 -10.19 14.79
N SER A 154 -13.48 -10.44 14.52
CA SER A 154 -12.63 -11.25 15.37
C SER A 154 -12.44 -10.58 16.72
N LYS A 155 -12.41 -11.39 17.77
CA LYS A 155 -12.03 -10.98 19.13
C LYS A 155 -10.57 -11.28 19.43
N GLU A 156 -9.88 -11.90 18.48
CA GLU A 156 -8.49 -12.32 18.58
C GLU A 156 -7.64 -11.48 17.63
N ILE A 157 -6.34 -11.36 17.93
CA ILE A 157 -5.40 -10.75 17.00
C ILE A 157 -5.01 -11.76 15.92
N ASN A 158 -5.12 -11.37 14.66
CA ASN A 158 -4.78 -12.26 13.56
C ASN A 158 -3.70 -11.64 12.68
N GLU A 159 -2.63 -12.38 12.39
CA GLU A 159 -1.55 -11.92 11.53
C GLU A 159 -1.76 -12.43 10.11
N LEU A 160 -2.01 -11.51 9.17
CA LEU A 160 -2.14 -11.83 7.76
C LEU A 160 -0.77 -11.76 7.08
N CYS A 161 -0.45 -12.81 6.32
CA CYS A 161 0.81 -12.95 5.62
C CYS A 161 0.61 -13.31 4.14
N VAL A 162 1.60 -12.98 3.34
CA VAL A 162 1.72 -13.37 1.93
C VAL A 162 3.07 -14.04 1.70
N PHE A 163 3.13 -15.02 0.80
CA PHE A 163 4.38 -15.68 0.42
C PHE A 163 4.36 -16.08 -1.05
N ALA A 164 5.56 -16.13 -1.66
CA ALA A 164 5.73 -16.56 -3.04
C ALA A 164 5.79 -18.08 -3.17
N VAL A 165 5.19 -18.62 -4.22
CA VAL A 165 5.22 -20.05 -4.58
C VAL A 165 5.93 -20.26 -5.92
N ASP A 166 6.44 -21.47 -6.12
CA ASP A 166 7.32 -21.77 -7.25
C ASP A 166 6.55 -22.07 -8.55
N ASP A 167 5.31 -22.55 -8.44
CA ASP A 167 4.49 -22.98 -9.57
C ASP A 167 2.98 -22.67 -9.39
N GLU A 168 2.18 -22.97 -10.41
CA GLU A 168 0.72 -22.77 -10.44
C GLU A 168 -0.03 -23.66 -9.42
N GLN A 169 0.61 -24.74 -8.96
CA GLN A 169 0.07 -25.65 -7.95
C GLN A 169 0.37 -25.17 -6.53
N GLY A 170 1.16 -24.12 -6.38
CA GLY A 170 1.49 -23.52 -5.10
C GLY A 170 2.59 -24.26 -4.34
N THR A 171 3.47 -24.99 -5.01
CA THR A 171 4.56 -25.70 -4.34
C THR A 171 5.65 -24.74 -3.83
N ILE A 172 6.38 -25.18 -2.81
CA ILE A 172 7.57 -24.49 -2.28
C ILE A 172 8.69 -25.52 -2.16
N ASN A 173 9.79 -25.32 -2.89
CA ASN A 173 10.94 -26.22 -2.95
C ASN A 173 10.51 -27.68 -3.27
N GLY A 174 9.52 -27.84 -4.15
CA GLY A 174 8.93 -29.15 -4.52
C GLY A 174 7.97 -29.74 -3.48
N ILE A 175 7.68 -29.04 -2.38
CA ILE A 175 6.72 -29.48 -1.36
C ILE A 175 5.34 -28.94 -1.74
N ALA A 176 4.38 -29.85 -1.91
CA ALA A 176 3.01 -29.49 -2.26
C ALA A 176 2.21 -28.94 -1.06
N PRO A 177 1.22 -28.06 -1.30
CA PRO A 177 0.30 -27.61 -0.26
C PRO A 177 -0.31 -28.77 0.53
N GLY A 178 -0.26 -28.68 1.86
CA GLY A 178 -0.81 -29.71 2.76
C GLY A 178 0.12 -30.91 3.01
N ALA A 179 1.25 -31.03 2.28
CA ALA A 179 2.27 -32.02 2.60
C ALA A 179 3.04 -31.64 3.88
N GLU A 180 3.64 -32.64 4.51
CA GLU A 180 4.51 -32.45 5.66
C GLU A 180 5.63 -31.44 5.34
N GLY A 181 5.87 -30.49 6.26
CA GLY A 181 6.87 -29.44 6.09
C GLY A 181 6.41 -28.21 5.28
N TYR A 182 5.29 -28.27 4.56
CA TYR A 182 4.81 -27.13 3.74
C TYR A 182 4.62 -25.86 4.58
N THR A 183 3.97 -25.98 5.73
CA THR A 183 3.70 -24.82 6.61
C THR A 183 4.99 -24.13 7.07
N LEU A 184 6.02 -24.91 7.42
CA LEU A 184 7.30 -24.36 7.87
C LEU A 184 7.98 -23.54 6.76
N VAL A 185 8.09 -24.08 5.55
CA VAL A 185 8.74 -23.36 4.44
C VAL A 185 7.92 -22.17 3.97
N ALA A 186 6.58 -22.23 4.08
CA ALA A 186 5.71 -21.08 3.80
C ALA A 186 5.93 -19.95 4.82
N LEU A 187 5.98 -20.25 6.12
CA LEU A 187 6.26 -19.27 7.18
C LEU A 187 7.64 -18.62 6.98
N GLN A 188 8.68 -19.41 6.68
CA GLN A 188 10.04 -18.91 6.47
C GLN A 188 10.19 -18.00 5.24
N ARG A 189 9.34 -18.19 4.21
CA ARG A 189 9.34 -17.38 2.98
C ARG A 189 8.37 -16.19 3.05
N SER A 190 7.57 -16.12 4.09
CA SER A 190 6.46 -15.17 4.17
C SER A 190 6.90 -13.74 4.49
N LYS A 191 6.03 -12.82 4.12
CA LYS A 191 6.04 -11.42 4.55
C LYS A 191 4.76 -11.17 5.34
N VAL A 192 4.89 -10.60 6.53
CA VAL A 192 3.74 -10.09 7.29
C VAL A 192 3.18 -8.86 6.59
N ILE A 193 1.86 -8.85 6.36
CA ILE A 193 1.16 -7.70 5.78
C ILE A 193 0.71 -6.78 6.90
N PHE A 194 -0.06 -7.33 7.85
CA PHE A 194 -0.52 -6.66 9.06
C PHE A 194 -1.05 -7.66 10.10
N SER A 195 -1.19 -7.20 11.33
CA SER A 195 -2.01 -7.79 12.39
C SER A 195 -3.35 -7.05 12.48
N SER A 196 -4.47 -7.78 12.43
CA SER A 196 -5.80 -7.23 12.73
C SER A 196 -6.06 -7.36 14.22
N ILE A 197 -6.46 -6.27 14.89
CA ILE A 197 -6.76 -6.26 16.32
C ILE A 197 -8.27 -6.18 16.59
N ALA A 198 -8.66 -6.54 17.82
CA ALA A 198 -9.99 -6.32 18.36
C ALA A 198 -10.03 -5.02 19.18
N ASN A 199 -11.17 -4.72 19.83
CA ASN A 199 -11.31 -3.60 20.78
C ASN A 199 -10.72 -2.26 20.27
N LEU A 200 -11.17 -1.82 19.08
CA LEU A 200 -10.56 -0.65 18.43
C LEU A 200 -10.73 0.62 19.28
N PRO A 201 -9.67 1.42 19.48
CA PRO A 201 -9.76 2.66 20.23
C PRO A 201 -10.56 3.71 19.45
N ASN A 202 -11.14 4.68 20.15
CA ASN A 202 -11.86 5.77 19.51
C ASN A 202 -10.99 6.49 18.47
N GLY A 203 -11.60 6.79 17.32
CA GLY A 203 -10.94 7.49 16.21
C GLY A 203 -9.99 6.63 15.37
N PHE A 204 -9.84 5.33 15.67
CA PHE A 204 -9.08 4.40 14.83
C PHE A 204 -10.02 3.60 13.94
N ASN A 205 -9.80 3.65 12.62
CA ASN A 205 -10.56 2.89 11.65
C ASN A 205 -9.64 2.01 10.80
N PRO A 206 -9.74 0.67 10.88
CA PRO A 206 -8.95 -0.23 10.06
C PRO A 206 -9.12 -0.03 8.55
N ALA A 207 -10.23 0.56 8.09
CA ALA A 207 -10.43 0.86 6.68
C ALA A 207 -9.46 1.93 6.13
N ASP A 208 -8.89 2.76 7.01
CA ASP A 208 -7.92 3.78 6.63
C ASP A 208 -6.49 3.24 6.46
N LEU A 209 -6.27 1.97 6.85
CA LEU A 209 -4.94 1.36 6.80
C LEU A 209 -4.51 1.14 5.36
N LYS A 210 -3.31 1.60 5.04
CA LYS A 210 -2.67 1.32 3.75
C LYS A 210 -1.84 0.05 3.89
N ASN A 211 -2.06 -0.90 3.00
CA ASN A 211 -1.19 -2.06 2.84
C ASN A 211 -0.91 -2.24 1.36
N ILE A 212 0.15 -1.59 0.87
CA ILE A 212 0.58 -1.68 -0.51
C ILE A 212 1.88 -2.47 -0.54
N LEU A 213 1.87 -3.58 -1.27
CA LEU A 213 3.02 -4.46 -1.43
C LEU A 213 3.46 -4.50 -2.89
N GLU A 214 4.76 -4.54 -3.10
CA GLU A 214 5.39 -4.60 -4.42
C GLU A 214 6.06 -5.97 -4.63
N PHE A 215 5.88 -6.53 -5.82
CA PHE A 215 6.42 -7.82 -6.23
C PHE A 215 7.01 -7.74 -7.64
N ASN A 216 7.93 -8.65 -7.95
CA ASN A 216 8.34 -8.83 -9.35
C ASN A 216 7.13 -9.23 -10.19
N SER A 217 7.08 -8.78 -11.44
CA SER A 217 5.99 -9.13 -12.37
C SER A 217 5.84 -10.65 -12.50
N ASP A 218 4.61 -11.13 -12.57
CA ASP A 218 4.23 -12.56 -12.65
C ASP A 218 4.62 -13.40 -11.40
N THR A 219 4.94 -12.75 -10.26
CA THR A 219 5.12 -13.48 -8.99
C THR A 219 3.83 -14.20 -8.61
N LYS A 220 3.93 -15.50 -8.33
CA LYS A 220 2.84 -16.32 -7.82
C LYS A 220 2.79 -16.25 -6.31
N LEU A 221 1.61 -15.97 -5.77
CA LEU A 221 1.39 -15.61 -4.38
C LEU A 221 0.30 -16.48 -3.77
N ARG A 222 0.49 -16.79 -2.49
CA ARG A 222 -0.53 -17.36 -1.62
C ARG A 222 -0.55 -16.60 -0.30
N PHE A 223 -1.67 -16.70 0.40
CA PHE A 223 -1.88 -16.00 1.67
C PHE A 223 -2.13 -17.02 2.78
N PHE A 224 -1.78 -16.64 4.01
CA PHE A 224 -2.25 -17.33 5.19
C PHE A 224 -2.50 -16.32 6.31
N MET A 225 -3.27 -16.76 7.29
CA MET A 225 -3.50 -16.05 8.54
C MET A 225 -2.97 -16.90 9.69
N VAL A 226 -2.31 -16.28 10.66
CA VAL A 226 -2.02 -16.90 11.95
C VAL A 226 -3.06 -16.42 12.96
N SER A 227 -3.87 -17.34 13.47
CA SER A 227 -4.92 -17.03 14.45
C SER A 227 -4.36 -16.83 15.85
N ASN A 228 -4.75 -15.74 16.49
CA ASN A 228 -4.39 -15.35 17.85
C ASN A 228 -2.89 -15.44 18.17
N SER A 229 -2.04 -15.17 17.17
CA SER A 229 -0.60 -15.36 17.28
C SER A 229 0.14 -14.71 16.09
N THR A 230 1.43 -15.01 15.96
CA THR A 230 2.31 -14.51 14.90
C THR A 230 3.09 -15.63 14.24
N THR A 231 3.56 -15.38 13.03
CA THR A 231 4.50 -16.21 12.27
C THR A 231 5.71 -16.56 13.12
N GLN A 232 6.24 -15.59 13.88
CA GLN A 232 7.39 -15.81 14.74
C GLN A 232 7.08 -16.76 15.90
N ALA A 233 5.92 -16.62 16.55
CA ALA A 233 5.53 -17.52 17.63
C ALA A 233 5.36 -18.96 17.11
N VAL A 234 4.86 -19.14 15.89
CA VAL A 234 4.80 -20.46 15.24
C VAL A 234 6.20 -20.99 14.93
N LEU A 235 7.07 -20.19 14.29
CA LEU A 235 8.44 -20.59 13.94
C LEU A 235 9.30 -20.93 15.16
N SER A 236 9.08 -20.27 16.30
CA SER A 236 9.77 -20.55 17.57
C SER A 236 9.17 -21.71 18.37
N GLY A 237 8.09 -22.33 17.89
CA GLY A 237 7.38 -23.41 18.57
C GLY A 237 6.54 -22.98 19.76
N LYS A 238 6.38 -21.67 20.01
CA LYS A 238 5.46 -21.13 21.02
C LYS A 238 3.99 -21.32 20.62
N THR A 239 3.71 -21.41 19.33
CA THR A 239 2.36 -21.64 18.78
C THR A 239 2.38 -22.82 17.82
N SER A 240 1.29 -23.61 17.85
CA SER A 240 1.12 -24.77 16.96
C SER A 240 0.96 -24.35 15.49
N PHE A 241 1.45 -25.17 14.56
CA PHE A 241 1.16 -25.02 13.13
C PHE A 241 -0.33 -25.06 12.81
N SER A 242 -1.18 -25.64 13.68
CA SER A 242 -2.63 -25.65 13.51
C SER A 242 -3.27 -24.25 13.56
N ASN A 243 -2.56 -23.25 14.09
CA ASN A 243 -3.00 -21.86 14.09
C ASN A 243 -2.79 -21.18 12.73
N VAL A 244 -2.11 -21.83 11.77
CA VAL A 244 -1.88 -21.29 10.44
C VAL A 244 -2.99 -21.74 9.50
N GLN A 245 -3.81 -20.79 9.07
CA GLN A 245 -4.88 -21.01 8.10
C GLN A 245 -4.47 -20.48 6.73
N PHE A 246 -4.32 -21.37 5.74
CA PHE A 246 -4.00 -20.97 4.37
C PHE A 246 -5.24 -20.51 3.58
N SER A 247 -5.03 -19.64 2.60
CA SER A 247 -6.00 -19.39 1.54
C SER A 247 -6.24 -20.66 0.72
N SER A 248 -7.49 -20.88 0.34
CA SER A 248 -7.98 -22.04 -0.40
C SER A 248 -9.10 -21.61 -1.36
N ALA A 249 -9.46 -22.52 -2.28
CA ALA A 249 -10.56 -22.30 -3.21
C ALA A 249 -11.93 -22.14 -2.53
N THR A 250 -12.06 -22.55 -1.26
CA THR A 250 -13.31 -22.47 -0.51
C THR A 250 -13.45 -21.18 0.28
N ASN A 251 -12.38 -20.40 0.42
CA ASN A 251 -12.40 -19.15 1.18
C ASN A 251 -11.94 -17.93 0.39
N ALA A 252 -11.50 -18.11 -0.85
CA ALA A 252 -11.24 -17.03 -1.78
C ALA A 252 -12.41 -16.87 -2.76
N ASN A 253 -12.84 -15.62 -2.98
CA ASN A 253 -13.88 -15.27 -3.95
C ASN A 253 -13.34 -14.23 -4.91
N THR A 254 -13.61 -14.41 -6.21
CA THR A 254 -13.33 -13.38 -7.21
C THR A 254 -14.26 -12.19 -6.99
N GLU A 255 -13.73 -10.98 -7.13
CA GLU A 255 -14.44 -9.71 -7.06
C GLU A 255 -14.12 -8.93 -8.35
N GLU A 256 -14.89 -7.89 -8.66
CA GLU A 256 -14.76 -7.10 -9.90
C GLU A 256 -13.31 -6.63 -10.16
N ASP A 257 -12.66 -6.08 -9.12
CA ASP A 257 -11.30 -5.52 -9.20
C ASP A 257 -10.22 -6.39 -8.55
N GLY A 258 -10.52 -7.65 -8.21
CA GLY A 258 -9.56 -8.53 -7.54
C GLY A 258 -10.18 -9.76 -6.88
N PHE A 259 -9.85 -10.00 -5.62
CA PHE A 259 -10.45 -11.09 -4.86
C PHE A 259 -10.61 -10.72 -3.38
N SER A 260 -11.51 -11.43 -2.70
CA SER A 260 -11.59 -11.44 -1.25
C SER A 260 -11.16 -12.78 -0.68
N ILE A 261 -10.55 -12.77 0.50
CA ILE A 261 -10.27 -13.98 1.27
C ILE A 261 -10.98 -13.86 2.61
N ASN A 262 -11.77 -14.87 2.96
CA ASN A 262 -12.48 -14.98 4.23
C ASN A 262 -11.80 -15.97 5.16
N PHE A 263 -11.01 -15.47 6.12
CA PHE A 263 -10.46 -16.26 7.21
C PHE A 263 -11.43 -16.33 8.41
N GLN A 264 -12.67 -16.73 8.12
CA GLN A 264 -13.81 -16.82 9.05
C GLN A 264 -14.29 -15.45 9.59
N ASN A 265 -13.51 -14.86 10.49
CA ASN A 265 -13.86 -13.62 11.20
C ASN A 265 -13.10 -12.40 10.68
N LEU A 266 -12.17 -12.60 9.75
CA LEU A 266 -11.42 -11.56 9.05
C LEU A 266 -11.62 -11.75 7.55
N VAL A 267 -12.23 -10.77 6.90
CA VAL A 267 -12.37 -10.73 5.44
C VAL A 267 -11.48 -9.63 4.91
N VAL A 268 -10.63 -9.98 3.94
CA VAL A 268 -9.72 -9.05 3.29
C VAL A 268 -10.01 -8.98 1.81
N ASN A 269 -9.82 -7.81 1.23
CA ASN A 269 -9.90 -7.58 -0.20
C ASN A 269 -8.49 -7.28 -0.73
N ILE A 270 -8.12 -7.95 -1.81
CA ILE A 270 -6.83 -7.82 -2.49
C ILE A 270 -7.11 -7.36 -3.91
N GLN A 271 -6.45 -6.28 -4.33
CA GLN A 271 -6.59 -5.70 -5.66
C GLN A 271 -5.22 -5.32 -6.22
N ALA A 272 -5.06 -5.39 -7.53
CA ALA A 272 -3.94 -4.70 -8.19
C ALA A 272 -4.09 -3.19 -7.99
N THR A 273 -2.99 -2.46 -7.83
CA THR A 273 -3.09 -1.01 -7.54
C THR A 273 -2.00 -0.19 -8.21
N ALA A 274 -2.36 0.97 -8.76
CA ALA A 274 -1.43 1.98 -9.23
C ALA A 274 -0.91 2.89 -8.09
N GLN A 275 -1.40 2.72 -6.85
CA GLN A 275 -0.95 3.52 -5.72
C GLN A 275 0.53 3.29 -5.43
N GLU A 276 1.23 4.36 -5.03
CA GLU A 276 2.63 4.27 -4.63
C GLU A 276 2.80 3.54 -3.31
N ILE A 277 3.91 2.81 -3.18
CA ILE A 277 4.28 2.18 -1.91
C ILE A 277 4.50 3.28 -0.87
N SER A 278 4.04 3.05 0.35
CA SER A 278 4.28 3.98 1.45
C SER A 278 5.78 4.07 1.72
N LEU A 279 6.30 5.31 1.79
CA LEU A 279 7.69 5.58 2.17
C LEU A 279 8.00 4.95 3.54
N GLY A 280 9.20 4.41 3.74
CA GLY A 280 9.61 3.80 5.02
C GLY A 280 9.28 2.30 5.18
N THR A 281 8.65 1.66 4.19
CA THR A 281 8.15 0.27 4.33
C THR A 281 9.11 -0.85 3.93
N GLY A 282 10.36 -0.53 3.60
CA GLY A 282 11.34 -1.49 3.05
C GLY A 282 11.60 -2.73 3.94
N LEU A 283 11.54 -2.56 5.26
CA LEU A 283 11.75 -3.63 6.24
C LEU A 283 10.47 -4.21 6.83
N GLN A 284 9.34 -3.51 6.67
CA GLN A 284 8.06 -3.93 7.22
C GLN A 284 7.63 -5.24 6.61
N GLY A 285 7.30 -6.21 7.48
CA GLY A 285 6.93 -7.57 7.10
C GLY A 285 8.04 -8.61 7.26
N LYS A 286 9.28 -8.20 7.61
CA LYS A 286 10.35 -9.10 8.06
C LYS A 286 10.21 -9.44 9.55
N TYR A 287 10.98 -10.42 10.01
CA TYR A 287 11.14 -10.71 11.44
C TYR A 287 11.65 -9.47 12.18
N GLN A 288 10.89 -9.01 13.19
CA GLN A 288 11.17 -7.77 13.95
C GLN A 288 11.29 -6.54 13.04
N GLY A 289 10.52 -6.54 11.95
CA GLY A 289 10.54 -5.54 10.90
C GLY A 289 9.59 -4.37 11.16
N GLU A 290 9.07 -4.18 12.37
CA GLU A 290 8.32 -2.99 12.78
C GLU A 290 9.26 -1.77 12.83
N LEU A 291 9.75 -1.37 11.66
CA LEU A 291 10.82 -0.40 11.43
C LEU A 291 10.43 0.55 10.29
N ILE A 292 10.95 1.77 10.34
CA ILE A 292 10.88 2.76 9.26
C ILE A 292 12.22 2.78 8.55
N ASP A 293 12.26 2.32 7.30
CA ASP A 293 13.48 2.22 6.48
C ASP A 293 13.61 3.41 5.52
N LEU A 294 14.51 4.34 5.84
CA LEU A 294 14.77 5.54 5.06
C LEU A 294 16.20 5.59 4.49
N ARG A 295 16.92 4.45 4.47
CA ARG A 295 18.30 4.35 3.96
C ARG A 295 18.48 4.91 2.55
N GLU A 296 17.50 4.70 1.69
CA GLU A 296 17.52 5.16 0.30
C GLU A 296 17.05 6.61 0.14
N VAL A 297 16.49 7.22 1.17
CA VAL A 297 16.01 8.60 1.13
C VAL A 297 17.18 9.56 1.36
N LYS A 298 17.23 10.65 0.58
CA LYS A 298 18.34 11.63 0.61
C LYS A 298 17.97 12.98 1.22
N THR A 299 16.70 13.19 1.48
CA THR A 299 16.15 14.44 2.02
C THR A 299 15.35 14.16 3.27
N LYS A 300 15.21 15.17 4.12
CA LYS A 300 14.40 15.07 5.33
C LYS A 300 12.99 14.57 5.03
N VAL A 301 12.48 13.69 5.89
CA VAL A 301 11.15 13.08 5.73
C VAL A 301 10.22 13.67 6.78
N LYS A 302 9.16 14.34 6.31
CA LYS A 302 8.07 14.80 7.19
C LYS A 302 7.25 13.60 7.63
N ALA A 303 6.91 13.56 8.91
CA ALA A 303 6.02 12.58 9.51
C ALA A 303 4.79 13.26 10.10
N ASP A 304 3.62 13.00 9.54
CA ASP A 304 2.34 13.36 10.14
C ASP A 304 1.79 12.13 10.86
N CYS A 305 1.76 12.19 12.19
CA CYS A 305 1.40 11.08 13.06
C CYS A 305 -0.03 11.26 13.59
N VAL A 306 -0.82 10.18 13.54
CA VAL A 306 -2.10 10.06 14.24
C VAL A 306 -1.92 9.05 15.35
N VAL A 307 -2.28 9.43 16.57
CA VAL A 307 -2.14 8.61 17.78
C VAL A 307 -3.51 8.38 18.38
N ASN A 308 -3.86 7.11 18.61
CA ASN A 308 -5.07 6.69 19.32
C ASN A 308 -4.66 5.91 20.57
N ARG A 309 -5.43 6.01 21.66
CA ARG A 309 -5.12 5.28 22.89
C ARG A 309 -6.35 4.69 23.57
N GLU A 310 -6.23 3.45 24.01
CA GLU A 310 -7.13 2.75 24.93
C GLU A 310 -6.27 2.10 26.01
N ALA A 311 -5.88 2.87 27.04
CA ALA A 311 -5.04 2.35 28.12
C ALA A 311 -5.21 3.13 29.42
N VAL A 312 -5.10 2.41 30.54
CA VAL A 312 -5.06 3.00 31.89
C VAL A 312 -3.79 3.80 32.10
N PHE A 313 -2.64 3.34 31.58
CA PHE A 313 -1.37 4.03 31.75
C PHE A 313 -1.22 5.23 30.81
N ASN A 314 -0.42 6.21 31.25
CA ASN A 314 -0.07 7.38 30.46
C ASN A 314 1.20 7.11 29.65
N ASN A 315 1.01 6.37 28.56
CA ASN A 315 2.11 5.90 27.74
C ASN A 315 2.73 7.00 26.88
N PHE A 316 4.02 6.86 26.63
CA PHE A 316 4.79 7.66 25.70
C PHE A 316 5.33 6.77 24.59
N VAL A 317 5.12 7.16 23.33
CA VAL A 317 5.70 6.48 22.17
C VAL A 317 6.70 7.41 21.49
N GLY A 318 7.84 6.85 21.10
CA GLY A 318 8.85 7.55 20.32
C GLY A 318 9.52 6.63 19.31
N PHE A 319 10.43 7.21 18.54
CA PHE A 319 11.27 6.50 17.57
C PHE A 319 12.73 6.83 17.83
N TYR A 320 13.64 5.91 17.55
CA TYR A 320 15.09 6.12 17.66
C TYR A 320 15.78 5.49 16.46
N GLU A 321 16.94 6.04 16.11
CA GLU A 321 17.76 5.54 15.02
C GLU A 321 18.47 4.25 15.42
N VAL A 322 18.57 3.31 14.48
CA VAL A 322 19.37 2.10 14.60
C VAL A 322 20.33 2.00 13.41
N ALA A 323 21.54 1.56 13.69
CA ALA A 323 22.63 1.41 12.72
C ALA A 323 22.36 0.27 11.71
N ASP A 324 21.57 -0.73 12.11
CA ASP A 324 21.27 -1.90 11.28
C ASP A 324 19.90 -2.54 11.57
N GLU A 325 19.53 -3.53 10.75
CA GLU A 325 18.28 -4.29 10.89
C GLU A 325 18.23 -5.14 12.18
N SER A 326 19.36 -5.31 12.88
CA SER A 326 19.44 -6.04 14.16
C SER A 326 19.20 -5.13 15.36
N GLY A 327 19.02 -3.83 15.15
CA GLY A 327 18.73 -2.85 16.19
C GLY A 327 19.97 -2.31 16.90
N GLY A 328 21.17 -2.50 16.37
CA GLY A 328 22.37 -1.89 16.95
C GLY A 328 22.26 -0.36 17.00
N ILE A 329 22.81 0.28 18.03
CA ILE A 329 22.84 1.74 18.17
C ILE A 329 24.29 2.20 18.00
N ASP A 330 24.51 3.08 17.04
CA ASP A 330 25.76 3.83 16.87
C ASP A 330 25.69 5.09 17.74
N THR A 331 26.66 5.25 18.64
CA THR A 331 26.69 6.38 19.58
C THR A 331 27.73 7.43 19.22
N ASN A 332 28.53 7.19 18.18
CA ASN A 332 29.66 8.02 17.80
C ASN A 332 29.62 8.46 16.31
N ASP A 333 28.61 8.03 15.57
CA ASP A 333 28.32 8.36 14.17
C ASP A 333 29.40 7.86 13.18
N ASP A 334 30.09 6.76 13.48
CA ASP A 334 31.04 6.10 12.56
C ASP A 334 30.39 5.07 11.61
N GLY A 335 29.08 4.86 11.73
CA GLY A 335 28.29 3.91 10.96
C GLY A 335 28.37 2.48 11.50
N VAL A 336 28.92 2.28 12.71
CA VAL A 336 29.06 0.97 13.35
C VAL A 336 28.29 0.95 14.67
N ALA A 337 27.54 -0.12 14.91
CA ALA A 337 26.84 -0.29 16.18
C ALA A 337 27.82 -0.43 17.36
N ASP A 338 27.67 0.45 18.36
CA ASP A 338 28.41 0.43 19.62
C ASP A 338 27.68 -0.37 20.71
N ILE A 339 26.34 -0.26 20.72
CA ILE A 339 25.47 -0.89 21.72
C ILE A 339 24.48 -1.81 21.01
N PHE A 340 24.55 -3.09 21.34
CA PHE A 340 23.71 -4.12 20.74
C PHE A 340 22.46 -4.40 21.57
N VAL A 341 21.40 -4.84 20.90
CA VAL A 341 20.13 -5.26 21.52
C VAL A 341 20.37 -6.19 22.72
N GLY A 342 19.78 -5.84 23.86
CA GLY A 342 19.85 -6.63 25.10
C GLY A 342 21.09 -6.36 25.96
N GLN A 343 22.03 -5.51 25.52
CA GLN A 343 23.13 -5.05 26.38
C GLN A 343 22.66 -4.04 27.43
N THR A 344 23.36 -3.99 28.56
CA THR A 344 23.16 -2.96 29.58
C THR A 344 23.36 -1.58 28.97
N GLY A 345 22.44 -0.65 29.23
CA GLY A 345 22.48 0.70 28.67
C GLY A 345 21.74 0.87 27.35
N TYR A 346 21.25 -0.21 26.72
CA TYR A 346 20.52 -0.14 25.45
C TYR A 346 19.29 0.79 25.53
N ALA A 347 18.47 0.65 26.58
CA ALA A 347 17.29 1.48 26.75
C ALA A 347 17.64 2.96 26.90
N GLN A 348 18.66 3.27 27.71
CA GLN A 348 19.14 4.65 27.89
C GLN A 348 19.71 5.22 26.59
N ALA A 349 20.46 4.42 25.82
CA ALA A 349 20.99 4.83 24.53
C ALA A 349 19.87 5.12 23.51
N ALA A 350 18.88 4.22 23.40
CA ALA A 350 17.73 4.40 22.52
C ALA A 350 16.93 5.65 22.87
N VAL A 351 16.64 5.89 24.15
CA VAL A 351 15.85 7.06 24.58
C VAL A 351 16.65 8.38 24.44
N ARG A 352 17.96 8.36 24.62
CA ARG A 352 18.85 9.51 24.35
C ARG A 352 18.90 9.84 22.86
N GLY A 353 19.05 8.81 22.01
CA GLY A 353 19.09 8.93 20.55
C GLY A 353 17.72 8.98 19.87
N ARG A 354 16.63 9.22 20.63
CA ARG A 354 15.29 9.30 20.05
C ARG A 354 15.16 10.52 19.13
N VAL A 355 14.23 10.42 18.18
CA VAL A 355 13.83 11.50 17.28
C VAL A 355 13.02 12.53 18.07
N VAL A 356 13.69 13.59 18.51
CA VAL A 356 13.05 14.72 19.22
C VAL A 356 12.01 15.37 18.33
N GLY A 357 10.82 15.66 18.88
CA GLY A 357 9.69 16.22 18.14
C GLY A 357 8.70 15.17 17.63
N ILE A 358 9.05 13.88 17.64
CA ILE A 358 8.10 12.76 17.51
C ILE A 358 7.89 12.16 18.89
N ASP A 359 7.42 13.01 19.82
CA ASP A 359 7.21 12.71 21.23
C ASP A 359 5.69 12.48 21.48
N LEU A 360 5.22 11.25 21.26
CA LEU A 360 3.80 10.96 21.06
C LEU A 360 3.09 10.58 22.36
N THR A 361 2.10 11.38 22.76
CA THR A 361 1.21 11.08 23.89
C THR A 361 -0.20 11.58 23.65
N VAL A 362 -1.20 10.93 24.23
CA VAL A 362 -2.59 11.38 24.17
C VAL A 362 -3.27 11.08 25.51
N ASN A 363 -4.52 11.50 25.72
CA ASN A 363 -5.35 11.10 26.88
C ASN A 363 -6.12 9.81 26.59
N ASN A 364 -6.57 9.11 27.64
CA ASN A 364 -7.22 7.81 27.46
C ASN A 364 -8.46 7.98 26.58
N GLN A 365 -8.69 7.02 25.68
CA GLN A 365 -9.78 7.05 24.69
C GLN A 365 -9.71 8.26 23.75
N GLY A 366 -8.54 8.90 23.65
CA GLY A 366 -8.32 10.12 22.86
C GLY A 366 -7.60 9.86 21.54
N THR A 367 -7.72 10.85 20.65
CA THR A 367 -6.95 10.95 19.40
C THR A 367 -6.14 12.25 19.42
N ALA A 368 -4.88 12.17 18.99
CA ALA A 368 -4.02 13.34 18.83
C ALA A 368 -3.24 13.27 17.52
N ASN A 369 -2.95 14.43 16.93
CA ASN A 369 -2.14 14.56 15.73
C ASN A 369 -0.83 15.25 16.08
N PHE A 370 0.27 14.74 15.53
CA PHE A 370 1.61 15.30 15.68
C PHE A 370 2.24 15.46 14.32
N THR A 371 3.17 16.41 14.21
CA THR A 371 4.03 16.55 13.05
C THR A 371 5.46 16.60 13.53
N GLY A 372 6.31 15.78 12.93
CA GLY A 372 7.74 15.78 13.16
C GLY A 372 8.49 15.42 11.88
N SER A 373 9.76 15.04 12.03
CA SER A 373 10.60 14.70 10.90
C SER A 373 11.64 13.65 11.25
N PHE A 374 11.88 12.74 10.32
CA PHE A 374 13.00 11.81 10.35
C PHE A 374 14.15 12.35 9.50
N GLU A 375 15.38 12.14 9.96
CA GLU A 375 16.56 12.36 9.13
C GLU A 375 16.64 11.30 8.00
N PRO A 376 17.19 11.66 6.83
CA PRO A 376 17.36 10.72 5.72
C PRO A 376 18.47 9.70 6.01
N GLY A 377 18.49 8.59 5.27
CA GLY A 377 19.62 7.66 5.26
C GLY A 377 19.63 6.63 6.39
N SER A 378 18.65 6.67 7.28
CA SER A 378 18.65 5.89 8.52
C SER A 378 17.51 4.88 8.61
N ILE A 379 17.61 3.97 9.59
CA ILE A 379 16.51 3.09 10.01
C ILE A 379 16.00 3.60 11.36
N PHE A 380 14.68 3.68 11.55
CA PHE A 380 14.09 4.07 12.83
C PHE A 380 13.23 2.95 13.41
N ALA A 381 13.40 2.69 14.71
CA ALA A 381 12.62 1.73 15.46
C ALA A 381 11.69 2.44 16.46
N PRO A 382 10.43 2.00 16.61
CA PRO A 382 9.54 2.51 17.64
C PRO A 382 9.88 1.91 19.02
N PHE A 383 9.48 2.64 20.07
CA PHE A 383 9.44 2.16 21.44
C PHE A 383 8.26 2.77 22.21
N ILE A 384 7.85 2.11 23.28
CA ILE A 384 6.86 2.61 24.24
C ILE A 384 7.47 2.67 25.64
N ILE A 385 7.30 3.81 26.32
CA ILE A 385 7.55 3.98 27.76
C ILE A 385 6.20 3.94 28.47
N VAL A 386 6.04 3.00 29.39
CA VAL A 386 4.80 2.76 30.11
C VAL A 386 4.67 3.73 31.28
N ASN A 387 3.56 4.46 31.34
CA ASN A 387 3.25 5.39 32.43
C ASN A 387 4.39 6.36 32.79
N GLY A 388 5.10 6.85 31.79
CA GLY A 388 6.35 7.58 31.99
C GLY A 388 6.75 8.42 30.80
N LYS A 389 7.92 9.05 30.92
CA LYS A 389 8.47 9.98 29.93
C LYS A 389 9.98 9.73 29.77
N PRO A 390 10.59 10.19 28.66
CA PRO A 390 12.01 9.97 28.38
C PRO A 390 12.96 10.44 29.47
N ASP A 391 12.64 11.51 30.18
CA ASP A 391 13.44 12.09 31.25
C ASP A 391 13.69 11.13 32.41
N ALA A 392 12.71 10.30 32.76
CA ALA A 392 12.86 9.28 33.80
C ALA A 392 13.84 8.17 33.40
N ILE A 393 13.93 7.81 32.12
CA ILE A 393 14.85 6.75 31.65
C ILE A 393 16.29 7.24 31.56
N VAL A 394 16.49 8.52 31.20
CA VAL A 394 17.83 9.06 30.93
C VAL A 394 18.45 9.77 32.13
N ASP A 395 17.73 9.82 33.25
CA ASP A 395 18.24 10.34 34.52
C ASP A 395 19.31 9.39 35.13
N SER A 396 19.76 9.69 36.35
CA SER A 396 20.80 8.90 37.03
C SER A 396 20.23 7.85 38.01
N ASN A 397 18.90 7.78 38.15
CA ASN A 397 18.19 7.02 39.14
C ASN A 397 17.48 5.80 38.53
N LEU A 398 18.24 4.76 38.22
CA LEU A 398 17.71 3.50 37.65
C LEU A 398 16.60 2.80 38.47
N SER A 399 16.34 3.24 39.70
CA SER A 399 15.27 2.68 40.54
C SER A 399 13.87 3.24 40.24
N ASN A 400 13.78 4.36 39.50
CA ASN A 400 12.51 4.95 39.08
C ASN A 400 12.19 4.71 37.59
N ASP A 401 13.09 4.05 36.85
CA ASP A 401 12.92 3.78 35.41
C ASP A 401 11.56 3.10 35.15
N PRO A 402 10.67 3.74 34.36
CA PRO A 402 9.45 3.07 33.92
C PRO A 402 9.75 1.87 33.03
N ALA A 403 8.79 0.96 32.89
CA ALA A 403 8.90 -0.10 31.91
C ALA A 403 8.99 0.49 30.49
N ILE A 404 9.84 -0.08 29.67
CA ILE A 404 10.06 0.34 28.29
C ILE A 404 10.14 -0.90 27.39
N TYR A 405 9.45 -0.86 26.26
CA TYR A 405 9.42 -1.96 25.30
C TYR A 405 9.74 -1.50 23.89
N PHE A 406 10.38 -2.40 23.15
CA PHE A 406 10.92 -2.20 21.81
C PHE A 406 10.40 -3.26 20.84
N THR A 407 10.54 -2.99 19.54
CA THR A 407 10.39 -3.98 18.47
C THR A 407 11.32 -5.19 18.67
N PHE A 408 12.51 -4.94 19.19
CA PHE A 408 13.52 -5.98 19.39
C PHE A 408 13.26 -6.78 20.68
N LEU A 409 12.71 -7.99 20.55
CA LEU A 409 12.54 -9.01 21.60
C LEU A 409 13.73 -9.14 22.55
N GLY A 410 14.96 -9.05 22.03
CA GLY A 410 16.18 -9.13 22.85
C GLY A 410 16.34 -7.97 23.83
N ALA A 411 15.82 -6.78 23.50
CA ALA A 411 15.84 -5.58 24.33
C ALA A 411 14.74 -5.61 25.41
N ASN A 412 13.66 -6.34 25.20
CA ASN A 412 12.58 -6.47 26.18
C ASN A 412 13.00 -7.41 27.31
N THR A 413 12.83 -6.98 28.56
CA THR A 413 13.24 -7.75 29.75
C THR A 413 12.46 -9.05 29.89
N ASP A 414 11.18 -9.03 29.51
CA ASP A 414 10.27 -10.18 29.56
C ASP A 414 10.33 -11.11 28.33
N LYS A 415 11.10 -10.73 27.30
CA LYS A 415 11.22 -11.46 26.03
C LYS A 415 9.88 -11.64 25.30
N ALA A 416 8.92 -10.75 25.55
CA ALA A 416 7.66 -10.66 24.84
C ALA A 416 7.73 -9.60 23.72
N ALA A 417 6.86 -9.76 22.72
CA ALA A 417 6.66 -8.74 21.70
C ALA A 417 5.59 -7.77 22.21
N HIS A 418 5.89 -6.47 22.12
CA HIS A 418 4.98 -5.40 22.56
C HIS A 418 4.56 -4.48 21.42
N ILE A 419 5.03 -4.74 20.21
CA ILE A 419 4.76 -3.91 19.04
C ILE A 419 4.29 -4.83 17.91
N ARG A 420 3.22 -4.42 17.23
CA ARG A 420 2.66 -5.11 16.06
C ARG A 420 2.54 -4.15 14.90
N LEU A 421 2.82 -4.66 13.70
CA LEU A 421 2.52 -3.97 12.45
C LEU A 421 1.02 -4.09 12.15
N LEU A 422 0.24 -3.03 12.30
CA LEU A 422 -1.21 -3.03 11.98
C LEU A 422 -1.48 -2.67 10.51
N GLY A 423 -0.49 -2.10 9.84
CA GLY A 423 -0.48 -1.79 8.42
C GLY A 423 0.77 -0.99 8.07
N ASN A 424 0.95 -0.57 6.82
CA ASN A 424 2.13 0.22 6.46
C ASN A 424 2.24 1.47 7.34
N ASN A 425 3.39 1.62 8.01
CA ASN A 425 3.68 2.69 8.97
C ASN A 425 2.62 2.85 10.07
N THR A 426 1.94 1.76 10.45
CA THR A 426 0.97 1.76 11.55
C THR A 426 1.37 0.70 12.58
N PHE A 427 1.61 1.14 13.81
CA PHE A 427 2.12 0.31 14.89
C PHE A 427 1.13 0.30 16.05
N GLY A 428 0.77 -0.90 16.52
CA GLY A 428 0.02 -1.12 17.76
C GLY A 428 0.97 -1.50 18.87
N PHE A 429 0.74 -1.01 20.07
CA PHE A 429 1.62 -1.17 21.24
C PHE A 429 0.86 -1.81 22.40
N GLU A 430 1.56 -2.66 23.15
CA GLU A 430 1.10 -3.29 24.40
C GLU A 430 1.93 -2.75 25.58
N ASP A 431 1.27 -2.23 26.62
CA ASP A 431 1.90 -1.57 27.77
C ASP A 431 2.07 -2.47 29.01
N LEU A 432 1.40 -3.63 29.03
CA LEU A 432 1.45 -4.59 30.12
C LEU A 432 2.58 -5.62 29.94
N PRO A 433 3.26 -6.03 31.03
CA PRO A 433 4.38 -6.97 30.96
C PRO A 433 3.97 -8.35 30.45
N SER A 434 4.94 -9.09 29.90
CA SER A 434 4.77 -10.45 29.35
C SER A 434 3.76 -10.52 28.21
N GLY A 435 3.63 -9.44 27.44
CA GLY A 435 2.65 -9.30 26.36
C GLY A 435 1.22 -9.04 26.83
N GLY A 436 1.02 -8.84 28.13
CA GLY A 436 -0.21 -8.30 28.70
C GLY A 436 -1.50 -8.98 28.27
N ASP A 437 -2.52 -8.19 27.93
CA ASP A 437 -3.80 -8.70 27.45
C ASP A 437 -3.81 -9.00 25.94
N ASN A 438 -2.69 -8.66 25.25
CA ASN A 438 -2.42 -8.96 23.85
C ASN A 438 -3.48 -8.37 22.92
N ASP A 439 -3.92 -7.14 23.16
CA ASP A 439 -4.82 -6.44 22.24
C ASP A 439 -4.12 -5.32 21.43
N TYR A 440 -2.93 -4.87 21.89
CA TYR A 440 -2.04 -3.90 21.23
C TYR A 440 -2.75 -2.58 20.85
N ASN A 441 -3.83 -2.25 21.54
CA ASN A 441 -4.55 -0.99 21.38
C ASN A 441 -4.12 0.06 22.42
N ASP A 442 -3.23 -0.31 23.35
CA ASP A 442 -2.78 0.56 24.44
C ASP A 442 -2.16 1.84 23.94
N VAL A 443 -1.53 1.81 22.75
CA VAL A 443 -1.32 2.96 21.88
C VAL A 443 -1.36 2.45 20.44
N ILE A 444 -1.96 3.20 19.53
CA ILE A 444 -1.81 3.00 18.09
C ILE A 444 -1.20 4.26 17.48
N VAL A 445 -0.13 4.11 16.71
CA VAL A 445 0.52 5.20 15.98
C VAL A 445 0.50 4.90 14.49
N ARG A 446 -0.15 5.76 13.71
CA ARG A 446 -0.10 5.76 12.25
C ARG A 446 0.73 6.94 11.75
N LEU A 447 1.71 6.69 10.87
CA LEU A 447 2.54 7.73 10.26
C LEU A 447 2.29 7.85 8.76
N ASN A 448 1.95 9.06 8.33
CA ASN A 448 1.99 9.45 6.93
C ASN A 448 3.34 10.11 6.66
N LEU A 449 4.20 9.42 5.93
CA LEU A 449 5.55 9.90 5.59
C LEU A 449 5.55 10.54 4.21
N SER A 450 6.19 11.69 4.08
CA SER A 450 6.37 12.41 2.81
C SER A 450 7.73 13.08 2.76
N ILE A 451 8.27 13.25 1.54
CA ILE A 451 9.48 14.03 1.34
C ILE A 451 9.16 15.49 1.71
N ALA A 452 9.94 16.08 2.62
CA ALA A 452 9.80 17.48 2.94
C ALA A 452 10.16 18.31 1.70
N VAL A 453 9.22 19.12 1.22
CA VAL A 453 9.51 20.09 0.16
C VAL A 453 10.37 21.18 0.79
N GLU A 454 11.58 21.40 0.25
CA GLU A 454 12.37 22.59 0.61
C GLU A 454 11.57 23.82 0.18
N VAL A 455 11.16 24.63 1.15
CA VAL A 455 10.45 25.91 0.93
C VAL A 455 11.48 27.01 0.73
#